data_AF-A0A371QS94-F1
#
_entry.id   AF-A0A371QS94-F1
#
_cell.length_a   1.000
_cell.length_b   1.000
_cell.length_c   1.000
_cell.angle_alpha   90.00
_cell.angle_beta   90.00
_cell.angle_gamma   90.00
#
_symmetry.space_group_name_H-M   'P 1'
#
loop_
_entity.id
_entity.type
_entity.pdbx_description
1 polymer ?
#
loop_
_entity_poly.entity_id
_entity_poly.type
_entity_poly.pdbx_seq_one_letter_code
_entity_poly.pdbx_strand_id
1 'polypeptide(L)'
;MSYEPDPIELPIDGVLDLHTFRPNELGELLPEYIEACLEKNITSLRIIHGKGTGALRRGVHALLDRNPHVVSYGLATDKSSWGATLVEIKRDANK
;
A
#
# COMPACT_ATOMS: atom_id res chain seq x y z
N MET A 1 -10.38 30.57 -9.44
CA MET A 1 -10.54 29.91 -8.13
C MET A 1 -9.90 28.54 -8.26
N SER A 2 -8.66 28.37 -7.82
CA SER A 2 -8.00 27.05 -7.78
C SER A 2 -8.53 26.30 -6.57
N TYR A 3 -9.22 25.18 -6.80
CA TYR A 3 -9.67 24.30 -5.73
C TYR A 3 -8.50 23.38 -5.38
N GLU A 4 -7.73 23.75 -4.37
CA GLU A 4 -6.81 22.82 -3.73
C GLU A 4 -7.69 21.84 -2.93
N PRO A 5 -7.70 20.53 -3.23
CA PRO A 5 -8.47 19.58 -2.45
C PRO A 5 -7.94 19.54 -1.01
N ASP A 6 -8.84 19.46 -0.04
CA ASP A 6 -8.46 19.26 1.36
C ASP A 6 -7.63 17.97 1.53
N PRO A 7 -6.64 17.96 2.43
CA PRO A 7 -5.83 16.77 2.69
C PRO A 7 -6.73 15.60 3.12
N ILE A 8 -6.58 14.46 2.43
CA ILE A 8 -7.32 13.24 2.73
C ILE A 8 -6.66 12.58 3.95
N GLU A 9 -7.38 12.49 5.07
CA GLU A 9 -6.95 11.66 6.19
C GLU A 9 -7.08 10.19 5.84
N LEU A 10 -5.95 9.49 5.74
CA LEU A 10 -5.91 8.06 5.46
C LEU A 10 -5.97 7.26 6.75
N PRO A 11 -6.95 6.35 6.92
CA PRO A 11 -6.95 5.43 8.05
C PRO A 11 -5.73 4.51 7.95
N ILE A 12 -4.99 4.39 9.05
CA ILE A 12 -3.87 3.45 9.16
C ILE A 12 -4.37 2.21 9.89
N ASP A 13 -5.11 1.37 9.16
CA ASP A 13 -5.74 0.14 9.67
C ASP A 13 -5.21 -1.12 8.96
N GLY A 14 -4.19 -0.96 8.12
CA GLY A 14 -3.59 -2.02 7.31
C GLY A 14 -4.22 -2.16 5.92
N VAL A 15 -5.27 -1.41 5.57
CA VAL A 15 -5.88 -1.45 4.24
C VAL A 15 -5.61 -0.14 3.49
N LEU A 16 -4.90 -0.21 2.36
CA LEU A 16 -4.66 0.94 1.49
C LEU A 16 -5.36 0.75 0.16
N ASP A 17 -6.33 1.62 -0.15
CA ASP A 17 -7.01 1.63 -1.45
C ASP A 17 -6.37 2.66 -2.39
N LEU A 18 -5.82 2.17 -3.50
CA LEU A 18 -5.13 2.99 -4.50
C LEU A 18 -6.06 3.54 -5.60
N HIS A 19 -7.36 3.24 -5.60
CA HIS A 19 -8.28 3.73 -6.65
C HIS A 19 -8.43 5.26 -6.68
N THR A 20 -8.15 5.93 -5.55
CA THR A 20 -8.21 7.39 -5.44
C THR A 20 -6.88 8.07 -5.72
N PHE A 21 -5.82 7.31 -6.00
CA PHE A 21 -4.46 7.82 -6.18
C PHE A 21 -3.96 7.68 -7.60
N ARG A 22 -3.11 8.62 -8.01
CA ARG A 22 -2.43 8.60 -9.29
C ARG A 22 -1.21 7.69 -9.22
N PRO A 23 -0.85 6.99 -10.33
CA PRO A 23 0.31 6.11 -10.35
C PRO A 23 1.64 6.73 -9.91
N ASN A 24 1.82 8.04 -10.11
CA ASN A 24 3.04 8.76 -9.71
C ASN A 24 3.12 9.08 -8.22
N GLU A 25 2.02 8.98 -7.47
CA GLU A 25 1.97 9.21 -6.02
C GLU A 25 2.39 7.97 -5.22
N LEU A 26 2.32 6.77 -5.82
CA LEU A 26 2.63 5.50 -5.15
C LEU A 26 4.03 5.46 -4.53
N GLY A 27 5.00 6.14 -5.17
CA GLY A 27 6.40 6.13 -4.73
C GLY A 27 6.62 6.75 -3.36
N GLU A 28 5.80 7.74 -3.00
CA GLU A 28 5.83 8.40 -1.68
C GLU A 28 4.80 7.74 -0.75
N LEU A 29 3.58 7.53 -1.26
CA LEU A 29 2.44 7.03 -0.48
C LEU A 29 2.70 5.65 0.15
N LEU A 30 3.18 4.68 -0.63
CA LEU A 30 3.25 3.30 -0.14
C LEU A 30 4.33 3.11 0.95
N PRO A 31 5.56 3.66 0.82
CA PRO A 31 6.53 3.64 1.92
C PRO A 31 6.03 4.34 3.18
N GLU A 32 5.43 5.53 3.07
CA GLU A 32 4.90 6.26 4.23
C GLU A 32 3.78 5.50 4.93
N TYR A 33 2.89 4.86 4.16
CA TYR A 33 1.83 4.02 4.73
C TYR A 33 2.40 2.81 5.49
N ILE A 34 3.44 2.17 4.97
CA ILE A 34 4.13 1.04 5.62
C ILE A 34 4.74 1.50 6.95
N GLU A 35 5.44 2.63 6.98
CA GLU A 35 6.00 3.21 8.21
C GLU A 35 4.90 3.50 9.24
N ALA A 36 3.82 4.16 8.83
CA ALA A 36 2.69 4.45 9.71
C ALA A 36 2.05 3.17 10.29
N CYS A 37 1.99 2.09 9.50
CA CYS A 37 1.52 0.79 9.97
C CYS A 37 2.48 0.18 11.01
N LEU A 38 3.80 0.26 10.78
CA LEU A 38 4.82 -0.22 11.72
C LEU A 38 4.74 0.53 13.07
N GLU A 39 4.54 1.84 13.05
CA GLU A 39 4.36 2.65 14.27
C GLU A 39 3.14 2.19 15.09
N LYS A 40 2.10 1.71 14.43
CA LYS A 40 0.88 1.17 15.04
C LYS A 40 0.92 -0.33 15.30
N ASN A 41 2.05 -0.99 15.04
CA ASN A 41 2.21 -2.45 15.12
C ASN A 41 1.22 -3.24 14.23
N ILE A 42 0.85 -2.68 13.08
CA ILE A 42 0.05 -3.34 12.05
C ILE A 42 1.03 -3.99 11.07
N THR A 43 1.15 -5.31 11.10
CA THR A 43 2.16 -6.06 10.32
C THR A 43 1.60 -6.77 9.09
N SER A 44 0.28 -6.88 8.98
CA SER A 44 -0.40 -7.50 7.85
C SER A 44 -1.17 -6.42 7.09
N LEU A 45 -0.82 -6.21 5.83
CA LEU A 45 -1.41 -5.17 4.98
C LEU A 45 -2.18 -5.76 3.82
N ARG A 46 -3.16 -4.99 3.35
CA ARG A 46 -3.89 -5.22 2.10
C ARG A 46 -3.83 -3.97 1.23
N ILE A 47 -3.12 -4.07 0.12
CA ILE A 47 -2.99 -2.98 -0.85
C ILE A 47 -3.91 -3.26 -2.03
N ILE A 48 -5.00 -2.50 -2.15
CA ILE A 48 -6.02 -2.64 -3.18
C ILE A 48 -5.61 -1.78 -4.39
N HIS A 49 -5.48 -2.39 -5.56
CA HIS A 49 -4.95 -1.72 -6.76
C HIS A 49 -5.80 -1.93 -8.02
N GLY A 50 -6.97 -2.57 -7.92
CA GLY A 50 -7.83 -2.82 -9.06
C GLY A 50 -7.43 -4.04 -9.90
N LYS A 51 -8.34 -4.47 -10.78
CA LYS A 51 -8.13 -5.54 -11.79
C LYS A 51 -7.77 -5.01 -13.19
N GLY A 52 -7.44 -3.74 -13.33
CA GLY A 52 -7.21 -3.09 -14.64
C GLY A 52 -6.03 -3.68 -15.44
N THR A 53 -5.29 -2.84 -16.16
CA THR A 53 -4.13 -3.26 -17.01
C THR A 53 -2.95 -3.87 -16.22
N GLY A 54 -3.06 -3.94 -14.89
CA GLY A 54 -2.00 -4.39 -13.99
C GLY A 54 -0.88 -3.37 -13.79
N ALA A 55 -1.02 -2.14 -14.28
CA ALA A 55 -0.02 -1.09 -14.10
C ALA A 55 0.19 -0.75 -12.62
N LEU A 56 -0.89 -0.48 -11.86
CA LEU A 56 -0.80 -0.22 -10.43
C LEU A 56 -0.23 -1.43 -9.67
N ARG A 57 -0.69 -2.65 -9.97
CA ARG A 57 -0.11 -3.89 -9.40
C ARG A 57 1.40 -3.95 -9.58
N ARG A 58 1.91 -3.74 -10.79
CA ARG A 58 3.35 -3.77 -11.08
C ARG A 58 4.10 -2.67 -10.32
N GLY A 59 3.51 -1.48 -10.22
CA GLY A 59 4.07 -0.37 -9.42
C GLY A 59 4.17 -0.73 -7.94
N VAL A 60 3.09 -1.27 -7.37
CA VAL A 60 3.05 -1.77 -5.99
C VAL A 60 4.13 -2.83 -5.77
N HIS A 61 4.17 -3.89 -6.59
CA HIS A 61 5.16 -4.97 -6.45
C HIS A 61 6.60 -4.44 -6.53
N ALA A 62 6.89 -3.55 -7.49
CA ALA A 62 8.22 -2.96 -7.61
C ALA A 62 8.62 -2.12 -6.38
N LEU A 63 7.68 -1.45 -5.72
CA LEU A 63 7.95 -0.71 -4.49
C LEU A 63 8.13 -1.66 -3.29
N LEU A 64 7.32 -2.70 -3.19
CA LEU A 64 7.44 -3.72 -2.15
C LEU A 64 8.77 -4.47 -2.24
N ASP A 65 9.25 -4.81 -3.44
CA ASP A 65 10.55 -5.46 -3.68
C ASP A 65 11.73 -4.66 -3.13
N ARG A 66 11.59 -3.34 -3.02
CA ARG A 66 12.65 -2.42 -2.57
C ARG A 66 12.52 -2.00 -1.11
N ASN A 67 11.42 -2.35 -0.44
CA ASN A 67 11.16 -1.91 0.91
C ASN A 67 11.77 -2.91 1.92
N PRO A 68 12.71 -2.48 2.79
CA PRO A 68 13.43 -3.38 3.71
C PRO A 68 12.53 -4.00 4.79
N HIS A 69 11.37 -3.40 5.08
CA HIS A 69 10.43 -3.91 6.08
C HIS A 69 9.52 -5.01 5.54
N VAL A 70 9.44 -5.21 4.22
CA VAL A 70 8.60 -6.24 3.61
C VAL A 70 9.24 -7.63 3.78
N VAL A 71 8.48 -8.55 4.38
CA VAL A 71 8.89 -9.95 4.58
C VAL A 71 8.44 -10.82 3.42
N SER A 72 7.18 -10.67 3.03
CA SER A 72 6.61 -11.38 1.88
C SER A 72 5.38 -10.64 1.36
N TYR A 73 5.04 -10.88 0.10
CA TYR A 73 3.79 -10.41 -0.46
C TYR A 73 3.26 -11.35 -1.53
N GLY A 74 1.96 -11.28 -1.78
CA GLY A 74 1.31 -12.10 -2.80
C GLY A 74 -0.03 -11.53 -3.20
N LEU A 75 -0.54 -11.98 -4.35
CA LEU A 75 -1.89 -11.61 -4.76
C LEU A 75 -2.91 -12.22 -3.81
N ALA A 76 -3.88 -11.42 -3.39
CA ALA A 76 -5.05 -11.93 -2.69
C ALA A 76 -5.79 -12.92 -3.60
N THR A 77 -6.07 -14.12 -3.08
CA THR A 77 -6.79 -15.19 -3.79
C THR A 77 -8.28 -15.26 -3.40
N ASP A 78 -8.74 -14.32 -2.58
CA ASP A 78 -10.14 -14.22 -2.19
C ASP A 78 -11.05 -13.88 -3.38
N LYS A 79 -12.35 -14.09 -3.20
CA LYS A 79 -13.36 -13.83 -4.23
C LYS A 79 -13.65 -12.33 -4.43
N SER A 80 -12.80 -11.43 -3.94
CA SER A 80 -13.05 -9.99 -4.10
C SER A 80 -12.91 -9.55 -5.57
N SER A 81 -13.77 -8.61 -5.98
CA SER A 81 -13.69 -7.98 -7.30
C SER A 81 -12.56 -6.96 -7.42
N TRP A 82 -11.91 -6.62 -6.32
CA TRP A 82 -11.11 -5.41 -6.21
C TRP A 82 -9.66 -5.59 -6.67
N GLY A 83 -9.10 -6.80 -6.59
CA GLY A 83 -7.69 -7.04 -6.91
C GLY A 83 -6.76 -6.37 -5.87
N ALA A 84 -6.05 -7.20 -5.11
CA ALA A 84 -5.21 -6.71 -4.03
C ALA A 84 -3.93 -7.52 -3.90
N THR A 85 -2.94 -6.91 -3.27
CA THR A 85 -1.72 -7.57 -2.79
C THR A 85 -1.74 -7.60 -1.27
N LEU A 86 -1.58 -8.80 -0.71
CA LEU A 86 -1.39 -9.01 0.72
C LEU A 86 0.11 -8.90 1.01
N VAL A 87 0.46 -8.18 2.08
CA VAL A 87 1.86 -7.90 2.44
C VAL A 87 2.05 -8.20 3.91
N GLU A 88 3.09 -8.95 4.24
CA GLU A 88 3.58 -9.10 5.60
C GLU A 88 4.82 -8.22 5.76
N ILE A 89 4.82 -7.38 6.80
CA ILE A 89 5.93 -6.50 7.14
C ILE A 89 6.46 -6.82 8.53
N LYS A 90 7.72 -6.47 8.78
CA LYS A 90 8.37 -6.58 10.08
C LYS A 90 8.98 -5.25 10.48
N ARG A 91 8.95 -4.98 11.77
CA ARG A 91 9.79 -3.95 12.36
C ARG A 91 11.23 -4.43 12.35
N ASP A 92 12.17 -3.55 12.04
CA ASP A 92 13.57 -3.85 12.33
C ASP A 92 13.72 -4.03 13.84
N ALA A 93 14.26 -5.17 14.26
CA ALA A 93 14.47 -5.49 15.67
C ALA A 93 15.54 -4.62 16.35
N ASN A 94 15.98 -3.54 15.69
CA ASN A 94 17.14 -2.75 16.07
C ASN A 94 16.84 -1.25 15.94
N LYS A 95 15.95 -0.74 16.80
CA LYS A 95 15.85 0.68 17.10
C LYS A 95 15.56 0.87 18.59
#